data_AF-A0A1B6ER51-F1
#
_entry.id   AF-A0A1B6ER51-F1
#
_cell.length_a   1.000
_cell.length_b   1.000
_cell.length_c   1.000
_cell.angle_alpha   90.00
_cell.angle_beta   90.00
_cell.angle_gamma   90.00
#
_symmetry.space_group_name_H-M   'P 1'
#
loop_
_entity.id
_entity.type
_entity.pdbx_description
1 polymer ?
#
loop_
_entity_poly.entity_id
_entity_poly.type
_entity_poly.pdbx_seq_one_letter_code
_entity_poly.pdbx_strand_id
1 'polypeptide(L)'
;ESCKVEIPVYKGSSSPLIDLDENSKRNLKPFFGTDGFGCAQHDDVPDIKVIKEENAVVALNRIVNEHKGEVSLLCLGPLTNIALAIKSFPCFEQSIKEVII
;
A
#
# COMPACT_ATOMS: atom_id res chain seq x y z
N GLU A 1 -16.17 -17.89 12.60
CA GLU A 1 -16.08 -16.71 13.49
C GLU A 1 -14.89 -15.89 13.05
N SER A 2 -15.12 -14.66 12.59
CA SER A 2 -14.05 -13.83 12.02
C SER A 2 -13.39 -13.04 13.14
N CYS A 3 -12.15 -13.39 13.50
CA CYS A 3 -11.33 -12.57 14.40
C CYS A 3 -11.18 -11.17 13.77
N LYS A 4 -11.97 -10.20 14.23
CA LYS A 4 -11.81 -8.80 13.85
C LYS A 4 -10.56 -8.26 14.54
N VAL A 5 -9.41 -8.49 13.94
CA VAL A 5 -8.19 -7.77 14.29
C VAL A 5 -8.32 -6.37 13.70
N GLU A 6 -8.25 -5.34 14.54
CA GLU A 6 -8.26 -3.94 14.10
C GLU A 6 -6.93 -3.58 13.45
N ILE A 7 -6.79 -3.93 12.17
CA ILE A 7 -5.60 -3.61 11.37
C ILE A 7 -5.84 -2.24 10.70
N PRO A 8 -5.01 -1.22 10.96
CA PRO A 8 -5.19 0.10 10.37
C PRO A 8 -4.90 0.06 8.87
N VAL A 9 -5.76 0.73 8.09
CA VAL A 9 -5.59 0.87 6.63
C VAL A 9 -5.17 2.30 6.31
N TYR A 10 -4.09 2.47 5.55
CA TYR A 10 -3.59 3.79 5.15
C TYR A 10 -3.68 3.94 3.63
N LYS A 11 -4.19 5.08 3.16
CA LYS A 11 -4.31 5.36 1.72
C LYS A 11 -2.94 5.78 1.15
N GLY A 12 -2.49 5.08 0.11
CA GLY A 12 -1.22 5.36 -0.58
C GLY A 12 -1.35 6.21 -1.84
N SER A 13 -0.35 6.13 -2.73
CA SER A 13 -0.35 6.83 -4.02
C SER A 13 -1.45 6.31 -4.94
N SER A 14 -2.19 7.21 -5.58
CA SER A 14 -3.22 6.90 -6.57
C SER A 14 -2.67 6.71 -7.99
N SER A 15 -1.40 7.05 -8.22
CA SER A 15 -0.75 7.01 -9.53
C SER A 15 0.70 6.55 -9.42
N PRO A 16 1.30 6.03 -10.50
CA PRO A 16 2.73 5.74 -10.54
C PRO A 16 3.56 7.02 -10.38
N LEU A 17 4.84 6.86 -10.01
CA LEU A 17 5.76 7.97 -9.78
C LEU A 17 6.13 8.72 -11.07
N ILE A 18 6.17 7.98 -12.18
CA ILE A 18 6.41 8.50 -13.53
C ILE A 18 5.16 8.17 -14.33
N ASP A 19 4.66 9.16 -15.07
CA ASP A 19 3.47 8.95 -15.89
C ASP A 19 3.76 7.90 -16.97
N LEU A 20 2.82 6.97 -17.13
CA LEU A 20 2.93 5.93 -18.13
C LEU A 20 2.45 6.48 -19.46
N ASP A 21 3.10 6.07 -20.54
CA ASP A 21 2.63 6.39 -21.88
C ASP A 21 1.23 5.79 -22.13
N GLU A 22 0.51 6.41 -23.06
CA GLU A 22 -0.88 6.05 -23.33
C GLU A 22 -1.06 4.59 -23.82
N ASN A 23 -0.03 3.95 -24.38
CA ASN A 23 -0.13 2.54 -24.78
C ASN A 23 -0.02 1.61 -23.56
N SER A 24 0.84 1.95 -22.60
CA SER A 24 0.98 1.20 -21.34
C SER A 24 -0.32 1.25 -20.51
N LYS A 25 -1.00 2.41 -20.47
CA LYS A 25 -2.32 2.56 -19.83
C LYS A 25 -3.41 1.70 -20.49
N ARG A 26 -3.42 1.64 -21.82
CA ARG A 26 -4.42 0.90 -22.62
C ARG A 26 -4.32 -0.62 -22.50
N ASN A 27 -3.17 -1.16 -22.10
CA ASN A 27 -2.97 -2.60 -21.92
C ASN A 27 -3.46 -3.14 -20.57
N LEU A 28 -3.93 -2.28 -19.67
CA LEU A 28 -4.52 -2.68 -18.39
C LEU A 28 -5.93 -3.23 -18.61
N LYS A 29 -6.02 -4.48 -19.08
CA LYS A 29 -7.28 -5.22 -19.06
C LYS A 29 -7.64 -5.57 -17.61
N PRO A 30 -8.93 -5.48 -17.21
CA PRO A 30 -9.36 -5.84 -15.87
C PRO A 30 -9.21 -7.35 -15.64
N PHE A 31 -8.04 -7.77 -15.16
CA PHE A 31 -7.77 -9.17 -14.82
C PHE A 31 -8.45 -9.59 -13.52
N PHE A 32 -8.70 -8.64 -12.62
CA PHE A 32 -9.26 -8.86 -11.28
C PHE A 32 -10.74 -8.44 -11.17
N GLY A 33 -11.49 -8.42 -12.28
CA GLY A 33 -12.86 -7.89 -12.29
C GLY A 33 -12.89 -6.35 -12.27
N THR A 34 -14.09 -5.78 -12.17
CA THR A 34 -14.29 -4.32 -12.21
C THR A 34 -14.00 -3.62 -10.89
N ASP A 35 -14.05 -4.35 -9.78
CA ASP A 35 -13.83 -3.87 -8.41
C ASP A 35 -12.51 -4.36 -7.80
N GLY A 36 -11.77 -5.23 -8.50
CA GLY A 36 -10.53 -5.83 -8.01
C GLY A 36 -10.72 -7.15 -7.24
N PHE A 37 -11.95 -7.62 -7.05
CA PHE A 37 -12.29 -8.85 -6.33
C PHE A 37 -12.98 -9.91 -7.23
N GLY A 38 -12.89 -9.76 -8.55
CA GLY A 38 -13.43 -10.68 -9.53
C GLY A 38 -14.94 -10.52 -9.71
N CYS A 39 -15.69 -11.61 -9.55
CA CYS A 39 -17.15 -11.65 -9.63
C CYS A 39 -17.78 -11.95 -8.26
N ALA A 40 -17.06 -11.71 -7.17
CA ALA A 40 -17.58 -11.93 -5.83
C ALA A 40 -18.74 -10.97 -5.54
N GLN A 41 -19.82 -11.48 -4.96
CA GLN A 41 -20.87 -10.63 -4.41
C GLN A 41 -20.51 -10.29 -2.97
N HIS A 42 -20.55 -9.00 -2.64
CA HIS A 42 -20.25 -8.49 -1.32
C HIS A 42 -21.55 -7.99 -0.69
N ASP A 43 -22.06 -8.73 0.29
CA ASP A 43 -23.29 -8.37 1.00
C ASP A 43 -23.08 -7.20 1.98
N ASP A 44 -21.84 -7.03 2.46
CA ASP A 44 -21.44 -6.01 3.43
C ASP A 44 -20.38 -5.06 2.85
N VAL A 45 -20.63 -3.75 2.98
CA VAL A 45 -19.62 -2.72 2.68
C VAL A 45 -18.62 -2.66 3.85
N PRO A 46 -17.30 -2.72 3.61
CA PRO A 46 -16.30 -2.58 4.66
C PRO A 46 -16.45 -1.25 5.42
N ASP A 47 -16.20 -1.26 6.73
CA ASP A 47 -16.24 -0.03 7.53
C ASP A 47 -15.11 0.91 7.11
N ILE A 48 -15.47 1.99 6.40
CA ILE A 48 -14.53 2.99 5.89
C ILE A 48 -13.79 3.71 7.04
N LYS A 49 -14.30 3.66 8.27
CA LYS A 49 -13.65 4.26 9.45
C LYS A 49 -12.31 3.62 9.82
N VAL A 50 -12.02 2.42 9.28
CA VAL A 50 -10.71 1.78 9.45
C VAL A 50 -9.60 2.48 8.66
N ILE A 51 -9.98 3.30 7.67
CA ILE A 51 -9.04 4.09 6.89
C ILE A 51 -8.56 5.27 7.75
N LYS A 52 -7.26 5.32 7.97
CA LYS A 52 -6.60 6.42 8.67
C LYS A 52 -6.42 7.61 7.73
N GLU A 53 -6.53 8.81 8.31
CA GLU A 53 -6.29 10.07 7.58
C GLU A 53 -4.81 10.25 7.18
N GLU A 54 -3.90 9.63 7.94
CA GLU A 54 -2.46 9.63 7.66
C GLU A 54 -2.16 8.95 6.31
N ASN A 55 -1.33 9.60 5.48
CA ASN A 55 -0.90 9.03 4.21
C ASN A 55 0.01 7.81 4.44
N ALA A 56 -0.15 6.75 3.63
CA ALA A 56 0.62 5.51 3.79
C ALA A 56 2.15 5.73 3.77
N VAL A 57 2.66 6.70 3.00
CA VAL A 57 4.10 6.99 2.94
C VAL A 57 4.62 7.58 4.25
N VAL A 58 3.82 8.43 4.89
CA VAL A 58 4.14 9.02 6.21
C VAL A 58 4.03 7.96 7.30
N ALA A 59 2.96 7.16 7.26
CA ALA A 59 2.73 6.06 8.21
C ALA A 59 3.85 5.02 8.14
N LEU A 60 4.31 4.65 6.94
CA LEU A 60 5.45 3.74 6.75
C LEU A 60 6.69 4.26 7.46
N ASN A 61 7.06 5.52 7.23
CA ASN A 61 8.22 6.10 7.88
C ASN A 61 8.07 6.16 9.40
N ARG A 62 6.89 6.54 9.91
CA ARG A 62 6.62 6.58 11.35
C ARG A 62 6.76 5.19 11.99
N ILE A 63 6.06 4.19 11.45
CA ILE A 63 6.04 2.82 11.99
C ILE A 63 7.44 2.20 11.96
N VAL A 64 8.17 2.35 10.84
CA VAL A 64 9.52 1.80 10.70
C VAL A 64 10.50 2.49 11.66
N ASN A 65 10.34 3.79 11.92
CA ASN A 65 11.18 4.51 12.89
C ASN A 65 10.81 4.23 14.36
N GLU A 66 9.54 3.92 14.65
CA GLU A 66 9.11 3.46 15.98
C GLU A 66 9.67 2.07 16.31
N HIS A 67 9.90 1.23 15.28
CA HIS A 67 10.33 -0.17 15.41
C HIS A 67 11.56 -0.48 14.53
N LYS A 68 12.64 0.30 14.72
CA LYS A 68 13.84 0.21 13.86
C LYS A 68 14.46 -1.18 13.88
N GLY A 69 14.67 -1.75 12.69
CA GLY A 69 15.29 -3.06 12.51
C GLY A 69 14.37 -4.24 12.83
N GLU A 70 13.11 -3.99 13.21
CA GLU A 70 12.12 -5.03 13.54
C GLU A 70 11.07 -5.20 12.43
N VAL A 71 10.80 -4.15 11.65
CA VAL A 71 9.75 -4.16 10.63
C VAL A 71 10.24 -4.78 9.31
N SER A 72 9.58 -5.86 8.90
CA SER A 72 9.71 -6.46 7.56
C SER A 72 8.61 -5.92 6.63
N LEU A 73 8.97 -5.49 5.42
CA LEU A 73 8.01 -5.00 4.42
C LEU A 73 7.67 -6.09 3.41
N LEU A 74 6.38 -6.41 3.26
CA LEU A 74 5.86 -7.31 2.22
C LEU A 74 5.15 -6.51 1.11
N CYS A 75 5.69 -6.56 -0.09
CA CYS A 75 5.30 -5.71 -1.22
C CYS A 75 4.54 -6.52 -2.29
N LEU A 76 3.22 -6.61 -2.18
CA LEU A 76 2.38 -7.41 -3.09
C LEU A 76 1.92 -6.66 -4.35
N GLY A 77 2.31 -5.41 -4.52
CA GLY A 77 1.84 -4.53 -5.59
C GLY A 77 2.91 -3.55 -6.05
N PRO A 78 2.53 -2.50 -6.80
CA PRO A 78 3.48 -1.50 -7.27
C PRO A 78 4.26 -0.86 -6.12
N LEU A 79 5.58 -0.77 -6.28
CA LEU A 79 6.50 -0.25 -5.25
C LEU A 79 6.45 1.28 -5.08
N THR A 80 5.41 1.94 -5.60
CA THR A 80 5.32 3.41 -5.65
C THR A 80 5.36 4.04 -4.26
N ASN A 81 4.69 3.45 -3.27
CA ASN A 81 4.72 3.97 -1.89
C ASN A 81 6.11 3.84 -1.26
N ILE A 82 6.82 2.73 -1.52
CA ILE A 82 8.18 2.51 -1.01
C ILE A 82 9.17 3.46 -1.66
N ALA A 83 9.09 3.62 -2.99
CA ALA A 83 9.91 4.58 -3.72
C ALA A 83 9.69 6.02 -3.23
N LEU A 84 8.43 6.40 -2.97
CA LEU A 84 8.10 7.70 -2.37
C LEU A 84 8.67 7.82 -0.96
N ALA A 85 8.58 6.79 -0.12
CA ALA A 85 9.11 6.82 1.25
C ALA A 85 10.63 7.05 1.26
N ILE A 86 11.38 6.30 0.44
CA ILE A 86 12.84 6.45 0.29
C ILE A 86 13.17 7.86 -0.22
N LYS A 87 12.39 8.39 -1.18
CA LYS A 87 12.64 9.72 -1.74
C LYS A 87 12.32 10.85 -0.75
N SER A 88 11.30 10.68 0.09
CA SER A 88 10.82 11.71 1.02
C SER A 88 11.56 11.71 2.35
N PHE A 89 12.02 10.56 2.85
CA PHE A 89 12.60 10.41 4.17
C PHE A 89 14.03 9.85 4.10
N PRO A 90 15.05 10.69 4.38
CA PRO A 90 16.43 10.24 4.45
C PRO A 90 16.59 9.12 5.50
N CYS A 91 17.37 8.10 5.17
CA CYS A 91 17.66 6.94 6.03
C CYS A 91 16.46 6.03 6.33
N PHE A 92 15.35 6.14 5.60
CA PHE A 92 14.21 5.24 5.73
C PHE A 92 14.62 3.78 5.57
N GLU A 93 15.43 3.48 4.56
CA GLU A 93 15.93 2.15 4.23
C GLU A 93 16.77 1.52 5.34
N GLN A 94 17.48 2.33 6.13
CA GLN A 94 18.34 1.86 7.21
C GLN A 94 17.54 1.37 8.42
N SER A 95 16.27 1.77 8.52
CA SER A 95 15.41 1.45 9.65
C SER A 95 14.58 0.18 9.41
N ILE A 96 14.61 -0.39 8.20
CA ILE A 96 13.84 -1.57 7.80
C ILE A 96 14.67 -2.82 8.04
N LYS A 97 14.03 -3.90 8.50
CA LYS A 97 14.68 -5.20 8.68
C LYS A 97 14.98 -5.90 7.36
N GLU A 98 13.93 -6.06 6.56
CA GLU A 98 13.99 -6.73 5.25
C GLU A 98 12.82 -6.26 4.37
N VAL A 99 12.99 -6.40 3.06
CA VAL A 99 11.95 -6.12 2.06
C VAL A 99 11.76 -7.38 1.22
N ILE A 100 10.53 -7.89 1.20
CA ILE A 100 10.10 -9.07 0.46
C ILE A 100 9.18 -8.59 -0.66
N ILE A 101 9.54 -8.88 -1.91
CA ILE A 101 8.84 -8.44 -3.13
C ILE A 101 8.46 -9.68 -3.93
#